data_AF-A0A971RJ74-F1
#
_entry.id   AF-A0A971RJ74-F1
#
_cell.length_a   1.000
_cell.length_b   1.000
_cell.length_c   1.000
_cell.angle_alpha   90.00
_cell.angle_beta   90.00
_cell.angle_gamma   90.00
#
_symmetry.space_group_name_H-M   'P 1'
#
loop_
_entity.id
_entity.type
_entity.pdbx_description
1 polymer ?
#
loop_
_entity_poly.entity_id
_entity_poly.type
_entity_poly.pdbx_seq_one_letter_code
_entity_poly.pdbx_strand_id
1 'polypeptide(L)'
;MIAVTAQTSTNKNENFQASFQVGANSGQSMTIEVNDMRSLALGVSGKEANAKVTANNGVEASYVAITNVTNGTDNVNVEYALDVSSHEKATAAISVINDAIEKVSAERSKLGAYQNRLEHTINNLGTSSENLTAAESRIRDADMAKEMMEFTKMTILQQAAQAMLAQANQQPQSVLQLLR
;
A
#
# COMPACT_ATOMS: atom_id res chain seq x y z
N MET A 1 6.74 6.53 -11.91
CA MET A 1 7.49 5.69 -10.95
C MET A 1 7.04 6.11 -9.56
N ILE A 2 6.06 5.39 -8.98
CA ILE A 2 5.55 5.67 -7.64
C ILE A 2 6.53 5.06 -6.66
N ALA A 3 7.22 5.90 -5.89
CA ALA A 3 8.20 5.47 -4.90
C ALA A 3 7.48 4.82 -3.72
N VAL A 4 7.72 3.53 -3.52
CA VAL A 4 7.45 2.85 -2.25
C VAL A 4 8.55 3.29 -1.28
N THR A 5 8.33 4.39 -0.56
CA THR A 5 9.19 4.74 0.59
C THR A 5 8.63 4.04 1.82
N ALA A 6 9.01 2.77 2.01
CA ALA A 6 8.77 2.07 3.26
C ALA A 6 9.69 2.68 4.34
N GLN A 7 9.21 3.68 5.08
CA GLN A 7 9.84 4.06 6.34
C GLN A 7 9.47 2.99 7.38
N THR A 8 10.27 1.94 7.48
CA THR A 8 10.24 1.02 8.62
C THR A 8 10.85 1.74 9.81
N SER A 9 10.03 2.34 10.66
CA SER A 9 10.46 2.77 11.99
C SER A 9 10.34 1.60 12.94
N THR A 10 11.44 0.84 13.11
CA THR A 10 11.63 0.03 14.31
C THR A 10 11.88 0.98 15.48
N ASN A 11 10.80 1.58 16.00
CA ASN A 11 10.88 2.22 17.31
C ASN A 11 11.32 1.16 18.32
N LYS A 12 12.16 1.55 19.29
CA LYS A 12 12.72 0.68 20.34
C LYS A 12 11.69 -0.02 21.24
N ASN A 13 10.41 0.07 20.92
CA ASN A 13 9.33 -0.70 21.50
C ASN A 13 8.78 -1.60 20.39
N GLU A 14 9.36 -2.79 20.28
CA GLU A 14 8.87 -4.14 19.89
C GLU A 14 7.69 -4.33 18.91
N ASN A 15 7.02 -3.29 18.44
CA ASN A 15 5.89 -3.30 17.52
C ASN A 15 6.37 -2.94 16.12
N PHE A 16 5.99 -3.75 15.13
CA PHE A 16 6.25 -3.49 13.73
C PHE A 16 5.21 -2.51 13.19
N GLN A 17 5.67 -1.41 12.59
CA GLN A 17 4.80 -0.47 11.88
C GLN A 17 5.33 -0.22 10.48
N ALA A 18 4.43 -0.30 9.49
CA ALA A 18 4.73 0.00 8.09
C ALA A 18 3.63 0.86 7.50
N SER A 19 4.00 2.01 6.93
CA SER A 19 3.08 2.88 6.19
C SER A 19 3.24 2.64 4.68
N PHE A 20 2.17 2.27 4.01
CA PHE A 20 2.10 2.12 2.56
C PHE A 20 1.38 3.31 1.96
N GLN A 21 1.96 4.01 0.99
CA GLN A 21 1.23 5.01 0.21
C GLN A 21 0.38 4.29 -0.83
N VAL A 22 -0.94 4.29 -0.63
CA VAL A 22 -1.91 3.51 -1.42
C VAL A 22 -2.67 4.36 -2.44
N GLY A 23 -2.30 5.65 -2.59
CA GLY A 23 -2.94 6.56 -3.54
C GLY A 23 -2.02 7.65 -4.09
N ALA A 24 -2.50 8.36 -5.10
CA ALA A 24 -1.73 9.34 -5.88
C ALA A 24 -1.45 10.65 -5.12
N ASN A 25 -2.19 10.94 -4.05
CA ASN A 25 -2.02 12.17 -3.25
C ASN A 25 -1.21 11.93 -1.97
N SER A 26 -0.41 12.93 -1.57
CA SER A 26 0.32 12.92 -0.29
C SER A 26 -0.69 12.99 0.87
N GLY A 27 -0.91 11.87 1.55
CA GLY A 27 -1.91 11.71 2.61
C GLY A 27 -2.76 10.45 2.48
N GLN A 28 -2.73 9.78 1.32
CA GLN A 28 -3.35 8.47 1.15
C GLN A 28 -2.38 7.36 1.54
N SER A 29 -2.20 7.18 2.85
CA SER A 29 -1.41 6.10 3.41
C SER A 29 -2.26 5.10 4.19
N MET A 30 -1.85 3.84 4.14
CA MET A 30 -2.36 2.78 4.99
C MET A 30 -1.25 2.34 5.93
N THR A 31 -1.45 2.51 7.23
CA THR A 31 -0.53 2.03 8.26
C THR A 31 -0.93 0.64 8.69
N ILE A 32 0.02 -0.29 8.61
CA ILE A 32 -0.08 -1.63 9.18
C ILE A 32 0.73 -1.62 10.46
N GLU A 33 0.09 -1.99 11.56
CA GLU A 33 0.73 -2.11 12.87
C GLU A 33 0.54 -3.54 13.36
N VAL A 34 1.64 -4.21 13.68
CA VAL A 34 1.68 -5.54 14.28
C VAL A 34 2.33 -5.39 15.65
N ASN A 35 1.57 -5.75 16.68
CA ASN A 35 2.07 -5.78 18.06
C ASN A 35 3.14 -6.87 18.24
N ASP A 36 3.93 -6.80 19.30
CA ASP A 36 4.89 -7.89 19.58
C ASP A 36 4.16 -9.21 19.85
N MET A 37 4.49 -10.23 19.06
CA MET A 37 3.91 -11.57 19.11
C MET A 37 4.89 -12.63 19.62
N ARG A 38 6.02 -12.23 20.20
CA ARG A 38 6.97 -13.16 20.82
C ARG A 38 6.38 -13.78 22.09
N SER A 39 6.89 -14.95 22.47
CA SER A 39 6.45 -15.72 23.64
C SER A 39 6.41 -14.90 24.93
N LEU A 40 7.34 -13.95 25.09
CA LEU A 40 7.39 -13.05 26.24
C LEU A 40 6.21 -12.05 26.26
N ALA A 41 5.93 -11.39 25.14
CA ALA A 41 4.82 -10.44 25.02
C ALA A 41 3.46 -11.13 25.14
N LEU A 42 3.40 -12.40 24.73
CA LEU A 42 2.24 -13.26 24.87
C LEU A 42 2.08 -13.88 26.27
N GLY A 43 3.07 -13.73 27.17
CA GLY A 43 3.04 -14.29 28.52
C GLY A 43 3.24 -15.82 28.56
N VAL A 44 3.71 -16.41 27.47
CA VAL A 44 4.02 -17.86 27.37
C VAL A 44 5.42 -18.15 27.92
N SER A 45 6.31 -17.14 27.93
CA SER A 45 7.62 -17.21 28.57
C SER A 45 7.85 -16.05 29.54
N GLY A 46 8.67 -16.30 30.57
CA GLY A 46 9.02 -15.32 31.60
C GLY A 46 10.48 -14.87 31.55
N LYS A 47 10.77 -13.69 32.10
CA LYS A 47 12.14 -13.16 32.33
C LYS A 47 12.67 -13.44 33.74
N GLU A 48 11.82 -13.91 34.64
CA GLU A 48 12.13 -14.15 36.05
C GLU A 48 11.82 -15.61 36.43
N ALA A 49 12.72 -16.22 37.22
CA ALA A 49 12.55 -17.58 37.70
C ALA A 49 11.36 -17.67 38.67
N ASN A 50 10.49 -18.68 38.50
CA ASN A 50 9.27 -18.89 39.30
C ASN A 50 8.30 -17.70 39.30
N ALA A 51 8.41 -16.77 38.34
CA ALA A 51 7.41 -15.74 38.21
C ALA A 51 6.06 -16.36 37.85
N LYS A 52 5.00 -15.69 38.30
CA LYS A 52 3.63 -16.06 37.99
C LYS A 52 3.12 -15.18 36.86
N VAL A 53 2.35 -15.78 35.96
CA VAL A 53 1.59 -15.09 34.95
C VAL A 53 0.11 -15.37 35.16
N THR A 54 -0.67 -14.31 35.18
CA THR A 54 -2.12 -14.40 35.37
C THR A 54 -2.77 -14.44 33.99
N ALA A 55 -3.47 -15.54 33.70
CA ALA A 55 -4.36 -15.65 32.56
C ALA A 55 -5.53 -14.65 32.71
N ASN A 56 -6.16 -14.26 31.60
CA ASN A 56 -7.31 -13.36 31.58
C ASN A 56 -8.48 -13.88 32.42
N ASN A 57 -8.58 -15.21 32.58
CA ASN A 57 -9.58 -15.86 33.44
C ASN A 57 -9.19 -15.90 34.94
N GLY A 58 -8.16 -15.14 35.36
CA GLY A 58 -7.73 -15.03 36.75
C GLY A 58 -6.90 -16.21 37.28
N VAL A 59 -6.58 -17.20 36.44
CA VAL A 59 -5.77 -18.37 36.81
C VAL A 59 -4.28 -18.00 36.77
N GLU A 60 -3.55 -18.29 37.85
CA GLU A 60 -2.10 -18.05 37.93
C GLU A 60 -1.32 -19.28 37.45
N ALA A 61 -0.60 -19.17 36.34
CA ALA A 61 0.42 -20.14 35.96
C ALA A 61 1.79 -19.71 36.48
N SER A 62 2.68 -20.68 36.70
CA SER A 62 4.06 -20.45 37.13
C SER A 62 5.03 -20.77 36.01
N TYR A 63 6.15 -20.06 35.94
CA TYR A 63 7.29 -20.46 35.11
C TYR A 63 8.24 -21.42 35.85
N VAL A 64 9.01 -22.20 35.09
CA VAL A 64 10.07 -23.09 35.59
C VAL A 64 11.27 -22.24 36.08
N ALA A 65 12.08 -22.78 37.00
CA ALA A 65 13.25 -22.08 37.54
C ALA A 65 14.51 -22.13 36.64
N ILE A 66 14.44 -22.82 35.49
CA ILE A 66 15.56 -23.03 34.57
C ILE A 66 15.22 -22.40 33.22
N THR A 67 16.17 -21.69 32.63
CA THR A 67 16.04 -21.14 31.28
C THR A 67 16.16 -22.25 30.24
N ASN A 68 15.01 -22.68 29.73
CA ASN A 68 14.91 -23.70 28.68
C ASN A 68 14.39 -23.13 27.36
N VAL A 69 14.08 -21.82 27.34
CA VAL A 69 13.46 -21.16 26.19
C VAL A 69 14.33 -20.01 25.73
N THR A 70 14.32 -19.82 24.43
CA THR A 70 15.06 -18.80 23.72
C THR A 70 14.14 -17.62 23.38
N ASN A 71 14.67 -16.41 23.40
CA ASN A 71 13.95 -15.16 23.07
C ASN A 71 13.68 -14.95 21.55
N GLY A 72 13.88 -16.00 20.74
CA GLY A 72 13.72 -16.00 19.28
C GLY A 72 14.77 -15.21 18.48
N THR A 73 15.80 -14.62 19.12
CA THR A 73 16.82 -13.80 18.43
C THR A 73 18.16 -14.52 18.29
N ASP A 74 18.64 -15.18 19.36
CA ASP A 74 19.90 -15.92 19.38
C ASP A 74 19.67 -17.33 19.92
N ASN A 75 20.49 -18.33 19.58
CA ASN A 75 20.31 -19.71 20.10
C ASN A 75 20.77 -19.90 21.56
N VAL A 76 20.52 -18.92 22.42
CA VAL A 76 20.85 -18.90 23.85
C VAL A 76 19.56 -18.92 24.66
N ASN A 77 19.50 -19.80 25.67
CA ASN A 77 18.33 -19.89 26.54
C ASN A 77 18.35 -18.77 27.58
N VAL A 78 17.47 -17.78 27.41
CA VAL A 78 17.39 -16.58 28.26
C VAL A 78 16.04 -16.50 29.00
N GLU A 79 15.05 -17.31 28.60
CA GLU A 79 13.67 -17.22 29.09
C GLU A 79 13.21 -18.51 29.77
N TYR A 80 12.22 -18.37 30.65
CA TYR A 80 11.64 -19.44 31.44
C TYR A 80 10.34 -19.95 30.80
N ALA A 81 10.19 -21.27 30.67
CA ALA A 81 8.97 -21.91 30.15
C ALA A 81 7.86 -21.96 31.20
N LEU A 82 6.60 -22.11 30.77
CA LEU A 82 5.48 -22.48 31.64
C LEU A 82 5.75 -23.84 32.32
N ASP A 83 5.44 -23.93 33.61
CA ASP A 83 5.58 -25.15 34.38
C ASP A 83 4.37 -26.08 34.15
N VAL A 84 4.64 -27.30 33.67
CA VAL A 84 3.65 -28.33 33.35
C VAL A 84 3.83 -29.58 34.23
N SER A 85 4.61 -29.47 35.32
CA SER A 85 5.02 -30.61 36.17
C SER A 85 3.89 -31.27 36.96
N SER A 86 2.76 -30.58 37.16
CA SER A 86 1.60 -31.11 37.87
C SER A 86 0.31 -30.79 37.10
N HIS A 87 -0.75 -31.56 37.36
CA HIS A 87 -2.04 -31.36 36.72
C HIS A 87 -2.56 -29.92 36.87
N GLU A 88 -2.49 -29.37 38.07
CA GLU A 88 -2.93 -28.00 38.37
C GLU A 88 -2.14 -26.95 37.58
N LYS A 89 -0.80 -27.07 37.58
CA LYS A 89 0.07 -26.15 36.83
C LYS A 89 -0.12 -26.29 35.31
N ALA A 90 -0.35 -27.50 34.82
CA ALA A 90 -0.64 -27.75 33.40
C ALA A 90 -1.97 -27.11 32.97
N THR A 91 -3.02 -27.22 33.78
CA THR A 91 -4.31 -26.57 33.51
C THR A 91 -4.18 -25.04 33.53
N ALA A 92 -3.38 -24.49 34.44
CA ALA A 92 -3.06 -23.07 34.45
C ALA A 92 -2.28 -22.63 33.20
N ALA A 93 -1.27 -23.39 32.79
CA ALA A 93 -0.49 -23.14 31.58
C ALA A 93 -1.35 -23.16 30.30
N ILE A 94 -2.31 -24.08 30.20
CA ILE A 94 -3.26 -24.14 29.07
C ILE A 94 -4.08 -22.84 28.99
N SER A 95 -4.49 -22.27 30.13
CA SER A 95 -5.26 -21.03 30.15
C SER A 95 -4.46 -19.85 29.58
N VAL A 96 -3.18 -19.74 29.96
CA VAL A 96 -2.26 -18.72 29.43
C VAL A 96 -2.01 -18.90 27.93
N ILE A 97 -1.83 -20.15 27.48
CA ILE A 97 -1.64 -20.46 26.06
C ILE A 97 -2.91 -20.11 25.26
N ASN A 98 -4.10 -20.36 25.79
CA ASN A 98 -5.35 -19.98 25.13
C ASN A 98 -5.45 -18.46 24.96
N ASP A 99 -5.09 -17.68 25.98
CA ASP A 99 -5.05 -16.22 25.89
C ASP A 99 -4.05 -15.75 24.83
N ALA A 100 -2.87 -16.38 24.77
CA ALA A 100 -1.88 -16.11 23.75
C ALA A 100 -2.41 -16.41 22.34
N ILE A 101 -3.11 -17.54 22.16
CA ILE A 101 -3.75 -17.91 20.90
C ILE A 101 -4.83 -16.91 20.52
N GLU A 102 -5.63 -16.44 21.47
CA GLU A 102 -6.66 -15.44 21.22
C GLU A 102 -6.05 -14.12 20.75
N LYS A 103 -4.98 -13.64 21.41
CA LYS A 103 -4.21 -12.46 20.97
C LYS A 103 -3.66 -12.63 19.55
N VAL A 104 -3.05 -13.78 19.24
CA VAL A 104 -2.55 -14.07 17.88
C VAL A 104 -3.68 -14.10 16.86
N SER A 105 -4.82 -14.66 17.22
CA SER A 105 -5.98 -14.76 16.34
C SER A 105 -6.59 -13.38 16.08
N ALA A 106 -6.66 -12.51 17.09
CA ALA A 106 -7.07 -11.13 16.94
C ALA A 106 -6.14 -10.34 16.00
N GLU A 107 -4.82 -10.49 16.17
CA GLU A 107 -3.84 -9.85 15.30
C GLU A 107 -3.94 -10.36 13.84
N ARG A 108 -4.13 -11.67 13.63
CA ARG A 108 -4.39 -12.25 12.30
C ARG A 108 -5.70 -11.73 11.69
N SER A 109 -6.74 -11.57 12.49
CA SER A 109 -8.00 -10.98 12.04
C SER A 109 -7.82 -9.53 11.56
N LYS A 110 -7.06 -8.73 12.31
CA LYS A 110 -6.68 -7.37 11.94
C LYS A 110 -5.90 -7.33 10.62
N LEU A 111 -4.93 -8.23 10.44
CA LEU A 111 -4.19 -8.37 9.17
C LEU A 111 -5.10 -8.77 8.00
N GLY A 112 -6.06 -9.68 8.21
CA GLY A 112 -7.07 -10.02 7.19
C GLY A 112 -7.94 -8.82 6.80
N ALA A 113 -8.34 -7.99 7.77
CA ALA A 113 -9.06 -6.75 7.50
C ALA A 113 -8.21 -5.75 6.67
N TYR A 114 -6.91 -5.63 6.97
CA TYR A 114 -6.00 -4.81 6.15
C TYR A 114 -5.86 -5.36 4.73
N GLN A 115 -5.79 -6.68 4.55
CA GLN A 115 -5.75 -7.30 3.21
C GLN A 115 -7.01 -6.97 2.41
N ASN A 116 -8.20 -7.13 3.00
CA ASN A 116 -9.46 -6.77 2.32
C ASN A 116 -9.49 -5.29 1.92
N ARG A 117 -9.04 -4.40 2.82
CA ARG A 117 -8.94 -2.96 2.52
C ARG A 117 -7.95 -2.67 1.39
N LEU A 118 -6.80 -3.35 1.36
CA LEU A 118 -5.84 -3.21 0.27
C LEU A 118 -6.44 -3.68 -1.05
N GLU A 119 -7.11 -4.82 -1.09
CA GLU A 119 -7.75 -5.34 -2.30
C GLU A 119 -8.80 -4.37 -2.85
N HIS A 120 -9.68 -3.85 -1.98
CA HIS A 120 -10.63 -2.81 -2.37
C HIS A 120 -9.95 -1.53 -2.85
N THR A 121 -8.86 -1.13 -2.19
CA THR A 121 -8.11 0.07 -2.59
C THR A 121 -7.44 -0.14 -3.95
N ILE A 122 -6.87 -1.32 -4.21
CA ILE A 122 -6.26 -1.69 -5.49
C ILE A 122 -7.32 -1.67 -6.60
N ASN A 123 -8.49 -2.29 -6.38
CA ASN A 123 -9.57 -2.29 -7.36
C ASN A 123 -10.07 -0.87 -7.66
N ASN A 124 -10.24 -0.05 -6.62
CA ASN A 124 -10.62 1.35 -6.78
C ASN A 124 -9.53 2.16 -7.52
N LEU A 125 -8.26 1.95 -7.20
CA LEU A 125 -7.14 2.63 -7.87
C LEU A 125 -7.03 2.19 -9.34
N GLY A 126 -7.29 0.92 -9.65
CA GLY A 126 -7.34 0.39 -11.02
C GLY A 126 -8.41 1.09 -11.86
N THR A 127 -9.65 1.17 -11.36
CA THR A 127 -10.74 1.89 -12.06
C THR A 127 -10.45 3.40 -12.19
N SER A 128 -9.88 4.02 -11.16
CA SER A 128 -9.47 5.42 -11.24
C SER A 128 -8.34 5.63 -12.26
N SER A 129 -7.38 4.71 -12.35
CA SER A 129 -6.30 4.76 -13.35
C SER A 129 -6.86 4.63 -14.75
N GLU A 130 -7.79 3.70 -14.98
CA GLU A 130 -8.46 3.54 -16.27
C GLU A 130 -9.23 4.81 -16.68
N ASN A 131 -9.98 5.39 -15.74
CA ASN A 131 -10.69 6.66 -15.96
C ASN A 131 -9.75 7.82 -16.28
N LEU A 132 -8.61 7.92 -15.59
CA LEU A 132 -7.60 8.96 -15.84
C LEU A 132 -6.93 8.77 -17.20
N THR A 133 -6.55 7.55 -17.57
CA THR A 133 -5.99 7.26 -18.90
C THR A 133 -7.00 7.53 -20.01
N ALA A 134 -8.28 7.21 -19.82
CA ALA A 134 -9.34 7.52 -20.78
C ALA A 134 -9.61 9.04 -20.88
N ALA A 135 -9.49 9.78 -19.79
CA ALA A 135 -9.56 11.24 -19.81
C ALA A 135 -8.34 11.85 -20.52
N GLU A 136 -7.13 11.34 -20.24
CA GLU A 136 -5.89 11.75 -20.91
C GLU A 136 -5.94 11.49 -22.41
N SER A 137 -6.41 10.32 -22.85
CA SER A 137 -6.60 10.01 -24.28
C SER A 137 -7.57 10.99 -24.91
N ARG A 138 -8.71 11.29 -24.27
CA ARG A 138 -9.69 12.27 -24.79
C ARG A 138 -9.12 13.67 -24.90
N ILE A 139 -8.36 14.12 -23.90
CA ILE A 139 -7.69 15.44 -23.94
C ILE A 139 -6.68 15.45 -25.08
N ARG A 140 -5.82 14.44 -25.17
CA ARG A 140 -4.80 14.33 -26.23
C ARG A 140 -5.41 14.27 -27.63
N ASP A 141 -6.47 13.51 -27.81
CA ASP A 141 -7.16 13.37 -29.10
C ASP A 141 -7.88 14.68 -29.48
N ALA A 142 -8.48 15.38 -28.52
CA ALA A 142 -9.09 16.69 -28.75
C ALA A 142 -8.05 17.76 -29.13
N ASP A 143 -6.91 17.77 -28.44
CA ASP A 143 -5.79 18.67 -28.74
C ASP A 143 -5.17 18.35 -30.11
N MET A 144 -4.98 17.07 -30.44
CA MET A 144 -4.53 16.67 -31.79
C MET A 144 -5.54 17.06 -32.86
N ALA A 145 -6.84 16.89 -32.63
CA ALA A 145 -7.87 17.26 -33.58
C ALA A 145 -7.88 18.78 -33.84
N LYS A 146 -7.70 19.60 -32.79
CA LYS A 146 -7.59 21.05 -32.92
C LYS A 146 -6.37 21.43 -33.77
N GLU A 147 -5.22 20.81 -33.52
CA GLU A 147 -4.01 21.11 -34.26
C GLU A 147 -4.07 20.66 -35.72
N MET A 148 -4.75 19.54 -36.00
CA MET A 148 -5.04 19.10 -37.36
C MET A 148 -6.02 20.03 -38.09
N MET A 149 -7.00 20.62 -37.40
CA MET A 149 -7.88 21.63 -37.99
C MET A 149 -7.10 22.92 -38.30
N GLU A 150 -6.24 23.37 -37.40
CA GLU A 150 -5.39 24.54 -37.63
C GLU A 150 -4.40 24.30 -38.78
N PHE A 151 -3.74 23.14 -38.82
CA PHE A 151 -2.89 22.72 -39.93
C PHE A 151 -3.65 22.67 -41.26
N THR A 152 -4.86 22.12 -41.27
CA THR A 152 -5.71 22.06 -42.47
C THR A 152 -6.12 23.46 -42.93
N LYS A 153 -6.52 24.33 -42.00
CA LYS A 153 -6.84 25.74 -42.29
C LYS A 153 -5.65 26.47 -42.89
N MET A 154 -4.45 26.27 -42.35
CA MET A 154 -3.22 26.86 -42.89
C MET A 154 -2.91 26.31 -44.29
N THR A 155 -3.10 25.02 -44.52
CA THR A 155 -2.92 24.39 -45.84
C THR A 155 -3.89 24.96 -46.87
N ILE A 156 -5.18 25.10 -46.51
CA ILE A 156 -6.21 25.70 -47.38
C ILE A 156 -5.86 27.17 -47.67
N LEU A 157 -5.43 27.94 -46.67
CA LEU A 157 -5.00 29.32 -46.87
C LEU A 157 -3.80 29.42 -47.82
N GLN A 158 -2.81 28.53 -47.69
CA GLN A 158 -1.66 28.48 -48.59
C GLN A 158 -2.07 28.11 -50.03
N GLN A 159 -2.93 27.10 -50.20
CA GLN A 159 -3.46 26.73 -51.52
C GLN A 159 -4.32 27.84 -52.13
N ALA A 160 -5.17 28.49 -51.33
CA ALA A 160 -5.99 29.62 -51.75
C ALA A 160 -5.13 30.85 -52.10
N ALA A 161 -4.05 31.12 -51.34
CA ALA A 161 -3.11 32.19 -51.65
C ALA A 161 -2.36 31.92 -52.96
N GLN A 162 -1.96 30.67 -53.23
CA GLN A 162 -1.37 30.28 -54.51
C GLN A 162 -2.36 30.40 -55.67
N ALA A 163 -3.60 29.92 -55.50
CA ALA A 163 -4.65 30.02 -56.52
C ALA A 163 -5.06 31.48 -56.78
N MET A 164 -5.15 32.31 -55.74
CA MET A 164 -5.40 33.75 -55.87
C MET A 164 -4.24 34.48 -56.52
N LEU A 165 -2.99 34.13 -56.21
CA LEU A 165 -1.81 34.66 -56.92
C LEU A 165 -1.84 34.28 -58.41
N ALA A 166 -2.18 33.03 -58.73
CA ALA A 166 -2.31 32.58 -60.11
C ALA A 166 -3.44 33.33 -60.84
N GLN A 167 -4.61 33.48 -60.22
CA GLN A 167 -5.75 34.22 -60.79
C GLN A 167 -5.45 35.72 -60.95
N ALA A 168 -4.83 36.35 -59.94
CA ALA A 168 -4.43 37.76 -59.99
C ALA A 168 -3.34 38.02 -61.05
N ASN A 169 -2.53 37.01 -61.41
CA ASN A 169 -1.57 37.11 -62.51
C ASN A 169 -2.22 36.89 -63.89
N GLN A 170 -3.33 36.15 -63.99
CA GLN A 170 -4.07 35.95 -65.24
C GLN A 170 -5.07 37.06 -65.56
N GLN A 171 -5.60 37.76 -64.56
CA GLN A 171 -6.54 38.87 -64.74
C GLN A 171 -5.96 40.05 -65.56
N PRO A 172 -4.69 40.47 -65.40
CA PRO A 172 -4.07 41.48 -66.27
C PRO A 172 -3.88 41.01 -67.71
N GLN A 173 -3.57 39.72 -67.92
CA GLN A 173 -3.33 39.15 -69.26
C GLN A 173 -4.62 39.04 -70.07
N SER A 174 -5.74 38.73 -69.41
CA SER A 174 -7.06 38.70 -70.04
C SER A 174 -7.56 40.12 -70.38
N VAL A 175 -7.22 41.13 -69.57
CA VAL A 175 -7.50 42.54 -69.91
C VAL A 175 -6.63 43.01 -71.09
N LEU A 176 -5.38 42.55 -71.21
CA LEU A 176 -4.54 42.87 -72.37
C LEU A 176 -5.01 42.22 -73.68
N GLN A 177 -5.71 41.08 -73.62
CA GLN A 177 -6.36 40.48 -74.80
C GLN A 177 -7.59 41.27 -75.27
N LEU A 178 -8.25 42.02 -74.38
CA LEU A 178 -9.38 42.90 -74.71
C LEU A 178 -8.96 44.29 -75.22
N LEU A 179 -7.66 44.62 -75.14
CA LEU A 179 -7.08 45.88 -75.64
C LEU A 179 -6.31 45.70 -76.97
N ARG A 180 -6.54 44.60 -77.68
CA ARG A 180 -5.96 44.32 -79.00
C ARG A 180 -7.00 44.32 -80.11
#